data_AF-A0AAV8Z575-F1
#
_entry.id   AF-A0AAV8Z575-F1
#
_cell.length_a   1.000
_cell.length_b   1.000
_cell.length_c   1.000
_cell.angle_alpha   90.00
_cell.angle_beta   90.00
_cell.angle_gamma   90.00
#
_symmetry.space_group_name_H-M   'P 1'
#
loop_
_entity.id
_entity.type
_entity.pdbx_description
1 polymer ?
#
loop_
_entity_poly.entity_id
_entity_poly.type
_entity_poly.pdbx_seq_one_letter_code
_entity_poly.pdbx_strand_id
1 'polypeptide(L)'
;MMINKMQYQATGNTFTDLHFTYRIGISTISSIVEVVCEKIWELLSAECLPQPSQEKLIEIASGFAEYANFPNCLGAVDGKYIRVIKPINSGSDFFYYKKYYSIVLLAMCNGNYCFTYIY
;
A
#
# COMPACT_ATOMS: atom_id res chain seq x y z
N MET A 1 -1.49 16.06 -17.36
CA MET A 1 -0.73 15.90 -16.10
C MET A 1 -1.22 14.72 -15.24
N MET A 2 -2.53 14.40 -15.20
CA MET A 2 -3.06 13.20 -14.52
C MET A 2 -2.68 11.83 -15.17
N ILE A 3 -2.31 11.81 -16.45
CA ILE A 3 -2.08 10.56 -17.22
C ILE A 3 -0.79 9.84 -16.79
N ASN A 4 0.29 10.58 -16.46
CA ASN A 4 1.60 10.03 -16.15
C ASN A 4 1.56 9.06 -14.95
N LYS A 5 0.68 9.33 -13.99
CA LYS A 5 0.56 8.54 -12.77
C LYS A 5 -0.31 7.29 -12.95
N MET A 6 -1.41 7.37 -13.71
CA MET A 6 -2.21 6.19 -13.99
C MET A 6 -1.37 5.13 -14.72
N GLN A 7 -0.46 5.53 -15.60
CA GLN A 7 0.50 4.60 -16.21
C GLN A 7 1.55 4.09 -15.21
N TYR A 8 2.15 4.95 -14.39
CA TYR A 8 3.08 4.48 -13.34
C TYR A 8 2.46 3.38 -12.46
N GLN A 9 1.23 3.60 -11.97
CA GLN A 9 0.57 2.68 -11.04
C GLN A 9 -0.13 1.50 -11.72
N ALA A 10 -0.67 1.66 -12.93
CA ALA A 10 -1.41 0.60 -13.62
C ALA A 10 -0.55 -0.25 -14.54
N THR A 11 0.55 0.28 -15.10
CA THR A 11 1.39 -0.43 -16.08
C THR A 11 2.80 -0.73 -15.57
N GLY A 12 3.21 -0.17 -14.42
CA GLY A 12 4.52 -0.43 -13.82
C GLY A 12 5.68 0.28 -14.53
N ASN A 13 5.39 1.36 -15.27
CA ASN A 13 6.41 2.14 -15.97
C ASN A 13 7.40 2.75 -14.98
N THR A 14 8.66 2.87 -15.36
CA THR A 14 9.66 3.59 -14.57
C THR A 14 9.54 5.10 -14.77
N PHE A 15 10.13 5.90 -13.87
CA PHE A 15 10.22 7.36 -14.10
C PHE A 15 11.01 7.73 -15.36
N THR A 16 11.95 6.87 -15.77
CA THR A 16 12.68 7.02 -17.03
C THR A 16 11.75 6.84 -18.23
N ASP A 17 10.86 5.85 -18.21
CA ASP A 17 9.88 5.65 -19.28
C ASP A 17 8.96 6.87 -19.40
N LEU A 18 8.45 7.35 -18.26
CA LEU A 18 7.59 8.54 -18.21
C LEU A 18 8.34 9.81 -18.66
N HIS A 19 9.63 9.93 -18.36
CA HIS A 19 10.46 11.03 -18.85
C HIS A 19 10.49 11.06 -20.37
N PHE A 20 10.75 9.92 -21.02
CA PHE A 20 10.78 9.85 -22.48
C PHE A 20 9.40 10.03 -23.11
N THR A 21 8.35 9.45 -22.52
CA THR A 21 6.98 9.56 -23.04
C THR A 21 6.46 11.00 -22.98
N TYR A 22 6.66 11.69 -21.86
CA TYR A 22 6.06 12.99 -21.61
C TYR A 22 7.02 14.17 -21.79
N ARG A 23 8.32 13.91 -21.97
CA ARG A 23 9.39 14.92 -22.08
C ARG A 23 9.47 15.86 -20.88
N ILE A 24 9.19 15.33 -19.69
CA ILE A 24 9.23 16.05 -18.40
C ILE A 24 10.41 15.53 -17.60
N GLY A 25 11.13 16.40 -16.90
CA GLY A 25 12.26 16.01 -16.05
C GLY A 25 11.86 14.96 -14.99
N ILE A 26 12.75 14.00 -14.71
CA ILE A 26 12.51 12.90 -13.76
C ILE A 26 12.14 13.43 -12.37
N SER A 27 12.83 14.49 -11.91
CA SER A 27 12.53 15.14 -10.62
C SER A 27 11.10 15.69 -10.59
N THR A 28 10.67 16.37 -11.64
CA THR A 28 9.30 16.89 -11.77
C THR A 28 8.28 15.76 -11.81
N ILE A 29 8.55 14.66 -12.54
CA ILE A 29 7.67 13.47 -12.54
C ILE A 29 7.55 12.89 -11.13
N SER A 30 8.66 12.73 -10.41
CA SER A 30 8.68 12.22 -9.04
C SER A 30 7.80 13.08 -8.12
N SER A 31 7.96 14.41 -8.15
CA SER A 31 7.15 15.33 -7.35
C SER A 31 5.66 15.26 -7.72
N ILE A 32 5.33 15.11 -9.01
CA ILE A 32 3.93 14.93 -9.44
C ILE A 32 3.37 13.63 -8.89
N VAL A 33 4.12 12.52 -8.96
CA VAL A 33 3.68 11.21 -8.45
C VAL A 33 3.41 11.29 -6.95
N GLU A 34 4.33 11.91 -6.21
CA GLU A 34 4.21 12.12 -4.75
C GLU A 34 2.95 12.91 -4.39
N VAL A 35 2.78 14.12 -4.94
CA VAL A 35 1.63 14.99 -4.65
C VAL A 35 0.31 14.31 -5.00
N VAL A 36 0.23 13.63 -6.13
CA VAL A 36 -1.01 12.96 -6.49
C VAL A 36 -1.24 11.72 -5.62
N CYS A 37 -0.20 11.03 -5.11
CA CYS A 37 -0.35 9.89 -4.20
C CYS A 37 -0.94 10.33 -2.87
N GLU A 38 -0.41 11.41 -2.34
CA GLU A 38 -0.96 12.07 -1.16
C GLU A 38 -2.43 12.45 -1.36
N LYS A 39 -2.76 13.13 -2.47
CA LYS A 39 -4.16 13.53 -2.73
C LYS A 39 -5.13 12.37 -2.92
N ILE A 40 -4.70 11.28 -3.56
CA ILE A 40 -5.53 10.07 -3.67
C ILE A 40 -5.77 9.48 -2.28
N TRP A 41 -4.73 9.39 -1.46
CA TRP A 41 -4.86 8.87 -0.10
C TRP A 41 -5.77 9.75 0.75
N GLU A 42 -5.61 11.07 0.72
CA GLU A 42 -6.48 12.00 1.45
C GLU A 42 -7.95 11.86 1.08
N LEU A 43 -8.24 11.67 -0.22
CA LEU A 43 -9.62 11.62 -0.72
C LEU A 43 -10.29 10.25 -0.53
N LEU A 44 -9.54 9.15 -0.68
CA LEU A 44 -10.10 7.81 -0.74
C LEU A 44 -9.86 6.96 0.51
N SER A 45 -8.89 7.29 1.36
CA SER A 45 -8.54 6.43 2.51
C SER A 45 -9.72 6.20 3.45
N ALA A 46 -10.53 7.23 3.72
CA ALA A 46 -11.70 7.12 4.58
C ALA A 46 -12.83 6.24 3.98
N GLU A 47 -12.94 6.19 2.66
CA GLU A 47 -13.94 5.37 1.96
C GLU A 47 -13.45 3.92 1.79
N CYS A 48 -12.18 3.73 1.45
CA CYS A 48 -11.61 2.41 1.20
C CYS A 48 -11.22 1.66 2.48
N LEU A 49 -10.78 2.36 3.52
CA LEU A 49 -10.32 1.80 4.80
C LEU A 49 -10.96 2.55 5.97
N PRO A 50 -12.30 2.53 6.09
CA PRO A 50 -12.99 3.17 7.20
C PRO A 50 -12.60 2.52 8.53
N GLN A 51 -12.64 3.31 9.61
CA GLN A 51 -12.51 2.76 10.96
C GLN A 51 -13.60 1.71 11.20
N PRO A 52 -13.25 0.47 11.62
CA PRO A 52 -14.22 -0.60 11.74
C PRO A 52 -15.21 -0.30 12.87
N SER A 53 -16.50 -0.30 12.56
CA SER A 53 -17.56 -0.24 13.57
C SER A 53 -17.71 -1.59 14.28
N GLN A 54 -18.42 -1.62 15.41
CA GLN A 54 -18.69 -2.86 16.13
C GLN A 54 -19.44 -3.87 15.24
N GLU A 55 -20.41 -3.39 14.45
CA GLU A 55 -21.15 -4.21 13.50
C GLU A 55 -20.21 -4.82 12.45
N LYS A 56 -19.25 -4.04 11.95
CA LYS A 56 -18.27 -4.52 10.97
C LYS A 56 -17.34 -5.57 11.57
N LEU A 57 -16.94 -5.41 12.83
CA LEU A 57 -16.12 -6.42 13.53
C LEU A 57 -16.89 -7.74 13.73
N ILE A 58 -18.18 -7.66 14.05
CA ILE A 58 -19.06 -8.84 14.16
C ILE A 58 -19.21 -9.54 12.80
N GLU A 59 -19.37 -8.77 11.72
CA GLU A 59 -19.42 -9.29 10.34
C GLU A 59 -18.11 -10.03 10.00
N ILE A 60 -16.94 -9.44 10.30
CA ILE A 60 -15.64 -10.06 10.04
C ILE A 60 -15.49 -11.36 10.83
N ALA A 61 -15.82 -11.35 12.12
CA ALA A 61 -15.77 -12.55 12.96
C ALA A 61 -16.67 -13.68 12.46
N SER A 62 -17.84 -13.32 11.94
CA SER A 62 -18.78 -14.27 11.36
C SER A 62 -18.23 -14.88 10.06
N GLY A 63 -17.63 -14.07 9.19
CA GLY A 63 -17.00 -14.55 7.95
C GLY A 63 -15.83 -15.51 8.20
N PHE A 64 -14.99 -15.26 9.21
CA PHE A 64 -13.94 -16.21 9.57
C PHE A 64 -14.48 -17.49 10.21
N ALA A 65 -15.55 -17.40 11.00
CA ALA A 65 -16.21 -18.59 11.53
C ALA A 65 -16.76 -19.48 10.41
N GLU A 66 -17.40 -18.87 9.39
CA GLU A 66 -17.99 -19.58 8.26
C GLU A 66 -16.94 -20.18 7.32
N TYR A 67 -15.98 -19.38 6.84
CA TYR A 67 -15.06 -19.81 5.78
C TYR A 67 -13.80 -20.50 6.30
N ALA A 68 -13.40 -20.24 7.54
CA ALA A 68 -12.14 -20.74 8.11
C ALA A 68 -12.32 -21.54 9.40
N ASN A 69 -13.54 -21.77 9.88
CA ASN A 69 -13.83 -22.38 11.18
C ASN A 69 -13.06 -21.71 12.34
N PHE A 70 -12.86 -20.40 12.24
CA PHE A 70 -12.06 -19.63 13.18
C PHE A 70 -12.92 -18.54 13.84
N PRO A 71 -13.74 -18.90 14.86
CA PRO A 71 -14.68 -17.98 15.47
C PRO A 71 -13.98 -16.86 16.25
N ASN A 72 -14.66 -15.71 16.39
CA ASN A 72 -14.16 -14.51 17.08
C ASN A 72 -12.88 -13.90 16.49
N CYS A 73 -12.54 -14.24 15.24
CA CYS A 73 -11.40 -13.65 14.54
C CYS A 73 -11.76 -12.29 13.95
N LEU A 74 -11.06 -11.24 14.37
CA LEU A 74 -11.31 -9.88 13.91
C LEU A 74 -10.50 -9.49 12.66
N GLY A 75 -9.60 -10.37 12.22
CA GLY A 75 -8.74 -10.11 11.08
C GLY A 75 -7.53 -11.04 11.03
N ALA A 76 -7.04 -11.32 9.82
CA ALA A 76 -5.76 -11.95 9.60
C ALA A 76 -4.72 -10.85 9.31
N VAL A 77 -3.64 -10.82 10.09
CA VAL A 77 -2.57 -9.83 9.95
C VAL A 77 -1.36 -10.46 9.28
N ASP A 78 -0.81 -9.81 8.26
CA ASP A 78 0.44 -10.21 7.63
C ASP A 78 1.27 -8.99 7.21
N GLY A 79 2.59 -9.20 7.09
CA GLY A 79 3.57 -8.19 6.76
C GLY A 79 4.31 -8.51 5.46
N LYS A 80 4.43 -7.53 4.57
CA LYS A 80 5.21 -7.63 3.33
C LYS A 80 6.44 -6.73 3.36
N TYR A 81 7.61 -7.30 3.16
CA TYR A 81 8.83 -6.54 2.91
C TYR A 81 8.83 -5.98 1.49
N ILE A 82 8.67 -4.67 1.36
CA ILE A 82 8.74 -3.94 0.09
C ILE A 82 10.18 -3.46 -0.08
N ARG A 83 10.84 -3.92 -1.15
CA ARG A 83 12.21 -3.52 -1.46
C ARG A 83 12.25 -2.04 -1.83
N VAL A 84 13.20 -1.30 -1.25
CA VAL A 84 13.42 0.12 -1.52
C VAL A 84 14.87 0.40 -1.85
N ILE A 85 15.13 1.57 -2.44
CA ILE A 85 16.47 2.13 -2.52
C ILE A 85 16.90 2.52 -1.11
N LYS A 86 18.16 2.29 -0.77
CA LYS A 86 18.73 2.67 0.53
C LYS A 86 18.38 4.15 0.84
N PRO A 87 17.65 4.43 1.94
CA PRO A 87 17.39 5.81 2.32
C PRO A 87 18.69 6.52 2.71
N ILE A 88 18.75 7.83 2.44
CA ILE A 88 19.92 8.65 2.73
C ILE A 88 20.17 8.62 4.25
N ASN A 89 21.44 8.45 4.65
CA ASN A 89 21.87 8.41 6.06
C ASN A 89 21.20 7.33 6.93
N SER A 90 20.64 6.26 6.34
CA SER A 90 19.95 5.21 7.11
C SER A 90 20.88 4.16 7.73
N GLY A 91 22.18 4.18 7.46
CA GLY A 91 23.09 3.13 7.95
C GLY A 91 22.62 1.72 7.54
N SER A 92 22.32 0.88 8.53
CA SER A 92 21.71 -0.45 8.39
C SER A 92 20.22 -0.46 8.72
N ASP A 93 19.63 0.67 9.09
CA ASP A 93 18.19 0.81 9.24
C ASP A 93 17.57 0.55 7.87
N PHE A 94 16.50 -0.26 7.85
CA PHE A 94 15.87 -0.86 6.66
C PHE A 94 16.66 -1.98 5.98
N PHE A 95 17.86 -2.35 6.42
CA PHE A 95 18.60 -3.46 5.84
C PHE A 95 18.05 -4.81 6.30
N TYR A 96 17.44 -5.54 5.39
CA TYR A 96 16.81 -6.82 5.63
C TYR A 96 17.79 -7.99 5.45
N TYR A 97 17.56 -9.08 6.18
CA TYR A 97 18.47 -10.24 6.25
C TYR A 97 18.78 -10.87 4.89
N LYS A 98 17.88 -10.75 3.90
CA LYS A 98 18.13 -11.17 2.50
C LYS A 98 19.02 -10.20 1.71
N LYS A 99 19.78 -9.35 2.40
CA LYS A 99 20.79 -8.44 1.86
C LYS A 99 20.24 -7.37 0.90
N TYR A 100 19.09 -6.79 1.23
CA TYR A 100 18.54 -5.63 0.52
C TYR A 100 17.87 -4.66 1.50
N TYR A 101 17.63 -3.41 1.08
CA TYR A 101 16.89 -2.43 1.88
C TYR A 101 15.39 -2.58 1.64
N SER A 102 14.58 -2.54 2.70
CA SER A 102 13.14 -2.69 2.62
C SER A 102 12.38 -1.99 3.74
N ILE A 103 11.17 -1.57 3.43
CA ILE A 103 10.15 -1.18 4.41
C ILE A 103 9.15 -2.33 4.60
N VAL A 104 8.48 -2.37 5.75
CA VAL A 104 7.44 -3.36 6.04
C VAL A 104 6.08 -2.71 5.84
N LEU A 105 5.25 -3.29 4.98
CA LEU A 105 3.82 -3.00 4.90
C LEU A 105 3.10 -4.02 5.78
N LEU A 106 2.44 -3.58 6.83
CA LEU A 106 1.60 -4.45 7.68
C LEU A 106 0.14 -4.17 7.35
N ALA A 107 -0.63 -5.22 7.09
CA ALA A 107 -2.05 -5.07 6.77
C ALA A 107 -2.87 -6.18 7.43
N MET A 108 -4.15 -5.86 7.66
CA MET A 108 -5.16 -6.78 8.16
C MET A 108 -6.20 -7.03 7.07
N CYS A 109 -6.65 -8.28 6.94
CA CYS A 109 -7.71 -8.68 6.03
C CYS A 109 -8.88 -9.36 6.76
N ASN A 110 -10.08 -9.27 6.17
CA ASN A 110 -11.23 -10.07 6.59
C ASN A 110 -11.27 -11.46 5.92
N GLY A 111 -12.26 -12.29 6.28
CA GLY A 111 -12.47 -13.61 5.70
C GLY A 111 -12.77 -13.63 4.19
N ASN A 112 -13.08 -12.47 3.60
CA ASN A 112 -13.30 -12.29 2.16
C ASN A 112 -12.04 -11.84 1.41
N TYR A 113 -10.86 -11.89 2.06
CA TYR A 113 -9.58 -11.45 1.49
C TYR A 113 -9.52 -9.96 1.14
N CYS A 114 -10.39 -9.14 1.73
CA CYS A 114 -10.34 -7.69 1.58
C CYS A 114 -9.56 -7.06 2.73
N PHE A 115 -8.71 -6.08 2.43
CA PHE A 115 -8.02 -5.30 3.44
C PHE A 115 -9.01 -4.51 4.29
N THR A 116 -8.84 -4.56 5.60
CA THR A 116 -9.63 -3.83 6.59
C THR A 116 -8.82 -2.79 7.33
N TYR A 117 -7.48 -2.94 7.33
CA TYR A 117 -6.56 -1.99 7.95
C TYR A 117 -5.18 -2.08 7.30
N ILE A 118 -4.49 -0.95 7.18
CA ILE A 118 -3.11 -0.85 6.72
C ILE A 118 -2.35 0.06 7.69
N TYR A 119 -1.17 -0.37 8.15
CA TYR A 119 -0.25 0.39 9.00
C TYR A 119 0.73 1.22 8.17
#